data_AF-G3HSJ6-F1
#
_entry.id   AF-G3HSJ6-F1
#
_cell.length_a   1.000
_cell.length_b   1.000
_cell.length_c   1.000
_cell.angle_alpha   90.00
_cell.angle_beta   90.00
_cell.angle_gamma   90.00
#
_symmetry.space_group_name_H-M   'P 1'
#
loop_
_entity.id
_entity.type
_entity.pdbx_description
1 polymer ?
#
loop_
_entity_poly.entity_id
_entity_poly.type
_entity_poly.pdbx_seq_one_letter_code
_entity_poly.pdbx_strand_id
1 'polypeptide(L)'
;MRARHTRHPFSPSPASLGNHTHFNCRKELGVGFRSQRNEVIAPQDSGLRKAALWGTSEEAIAMVTEQEVEAIGKTLVDPKQPLQARFRALFTLRGLGGPHAIAWISRGFEDSSALLKHELAYCLGQMQDSRAIPVLVGVLCDRNQEPMVRHEAGEALGAIGNPEVLDLLKQYSTDPVVEVAETCQLAVGFLEWLQRDPGEAASSGPYLSVDPAPPAAERDVGRLRETLLDEARPLFERYRAMFALRNVGGKEAALALAEGLHCGSALFRHEVGYVLGQLQHEAAVGELAATLARTTESAMVRHECAEALGAIARPACLTALRAHATDTERVVRESCEVALDMYEHECRQDFQYADGLERLRPPPPQPHPEQHPGLHCHATSAVAPCHPGPGFCGPCPRALCPAETAGCAYIPDLGDFVSCLSPALLGVGAQCALLVLSTWDFYHLCPLQTDTPV
;
A
#
# COMPACT_ATOMS: atom_id res chain seq x y z
N MET A 1 -9.66 -69.43 20.24
CA MET A 1 -8.34 -70.03 19.88
C MET A 1 -7.63 -68.98 19.02
N ARG A 2 -6.47 -68.40 19.41
CA ARG A 2 -5.07 -68.86 19.17
C ARG A 2 -4.80 -69.22 17.69
N ALA A 3 -3.74 -68.78 17.00
CA ALA A 3 -2.48 -68.06 17.31
C ALA A 3 -2.16 -67.04 16.16
N ARG A 4 -1.26 -66.03 16.18
CA ARG A 4 0.13 -65.80 16.67
C ARG A 4 1.26 -66.58 15.94
N HIS A 5 2.40 -65.87 15.77
CA HIS A 5 3.76 -66.22 15.25
C HIS A 5 4.08 -65.64 13.84
N THR A 6 5.24 -65.04 13.53
CA THR A 6 6.51 -64.80 14.29
C THR A 6 7.31 -63.56 13.79
N ARG A 7 8.48 -63.26 14.41
CA ARG A 7 9.32 -62.05 14.24
C ARG A 7 10.52 -62.22 13.28
N HIS A 8 11.05 -61.09 12.75
CA HIS A 8 12.45 -60.60 12.58
C HIS A 8 13.69 -61.55 12.62
N PRO A 9 14.93 -61.08 12.30
CA PRO A 9 15.41 -59.94 11.46
C PRO A 9 16.51 -60.39 10.43
N PHE A 10 17.18 -59.46 9.73
CA PHE A 10 18.66 -59.25 9.79
C PHE A 10 19.16 -58.30 8.67
N SER A 11 19.95 -57.29 9.05
CA SER A 11 20.92 -56.60 8.16
C SER A 11 22.32 -57.18 8.42
N PRO A 12 23.28 -57.04 7.49
CA PRO A 12 24.34 -56.07 7.77
C PRO A 12 24.88 -55.29 6.56
N SER A 13 25.52 -54.16 6.87
CA SER A 13 26.42 -53.36 6.02
C SER A 13 27.87 -53.90 6.15
N PRO A 14 28.97 -53.26 5.69
CA PRO A 14 29.15 -52.12 4.77
C PRO A 14 30.25 -52.34 3.69
N ALA A 15 30.63 -51.25 2.99
CA ALA A 15 31.93 -50.92 2.34
C ALA A 15 31.94 -50.78 0.80
N SER A 16 32.81 -49.98 0.17
CA SER A 16 33.44 -48.68 0.53
C SER A 16 34.22 -48.12 -0.68
N LEU A 17 34.52 -46.81 -0.66
CA LEU A 17 35.66 -46.14 -1.32
C LEU A 17 35.76 -46.05 -2.86
N GLY A 18 35.48 -44.84 -3.35
CA GLY A 18 36.47 -44.05 -4.11
C GLY A 18 36.39 -44.05 -5.66
N ASN A 19 36.96 -43.06 -6.36
CA ASN A 19 37.40 -41.73 -5.90
C ASN A 19 37.62 -40.80 -7.12
N HIS A 20 37.42 -39.48 -6.94
CA HIS A 20 37.90 -38.36 -7.79
C HIS A 20 37.72 -38.38 -9.33
N THR A 21 37.18 -37.27 -9.87
CA THR A 21 38.00 -36.36 -10.70
C THR A 21 37.41 -34.94 -10.72
N HIS A 22 38.24 -33.95 -10.42
CA HIS A 22 37.96 -32.54 -10.73
C HIS A 22 38.09 -32.32 -12.24
N PHE A 23 37.27 -31.44 -12.82
CA PHE A 23 37.66 -30.70 -14.01
C PHE A 23 37.27 -29.22 -13.89
N ASN A 24 38.28 -28.37 -13.70
CA ASN A 24 38.18 -26.93 -13.94
C ASN A 24 38.28 -26.68 -15.45
N CYS A 25 37.52 -25.73 -15.97
CA CYS A 25 37.96 -24.99 -17.16
C CYS A 25 37.56 -23.52 -17.04
N ARG A 26 38.57 -22.65 -16.95
CA ARG A 26 38.43 -21.18 -16.94
C ARG A 26 39.44 -20.61 -17.92
N LYS A 27 38.96 -19.92 -18.96
CA LYS A 27 39.68 -18.92 -19.77
C LYS A 27 38.63 -17.85 -20.13
N GLU A 28 38.64 -16.67 -19.52
CA GLU A 28 39.57 -15.55 -19.72
C GLU A 28 39.39 -14.79 -21.03
N LEU A 29 38.51 -13.76 -20.98
CA LEU A 29 38.81 -12.33 -21.17
C LEU A 29 37.88 -11.63 -20.13
N GLY A 30 38.28 -10.79 -19.18
CA GLY A 30 39.16 -9.60 -19.23
C GLY A 30 38.29 -8.41 -19.67
N VAL A 31 37.77 -7.50 -18.82
CA VAL A 31 38.28 -6.83 -17.59
C VAL A 31 37.13 -6.61 -16.57
N GLY A 32 37.29 -6.47 -15.24
CA GLY A 32 38.51 -6.66 -14.41
C GLY A 32 38.75 -5.71 -13.21
N PHE A 33 37.74 -5.19 -12.47
CA PHE A 33 37.97 -4.35 -11.25
C PHE A 33 37.69 -5.08 -9.92
N ARG A 34 38.28 -4.56 -8.83
CA ARG A 34 38.65 -5.32 -7.62
C ARG A 34 37.55 -5.47 -6.56
N SER A 35 37.58 -6.60 -5.84
CA SER A 35 36.78 -6.83 -4.63
C SER A 35 37.20 -5.96 -3.45
N GLN A 36 36.23 -5.60 -2.62
CA GLN A 36 36.41 -5.62 -1.17
C GLN A 36 35.35 -6.54 -0.55
N ARG A 37 35.79 -7.41 0.36
CA ARG A 37 34.89 -8.09 1.29
C ARG A 37 34.42 -7.05 2.31
N ASN A 38 33.18 -7.15 2.77
CA ASN A 38 32.79 -6.64 4.08
C ASN A 38 32.04 -7.73 4.85
N GLU A 39 32.19 -7.67 6.16
CA GLU A 39 31.87 -8.75 7.08
C GLU A 39 30.39 -8.75 7.47
N VAL A 40 29.87 -9.93 7.82
CA VAL A 40 28.52 -10.09 8.38
C VAL A 40 28.54 -9.59 9.82
N ILE A 41 27.72 -8.57 10.13
CA ILE A 41 27.49 -8.08 11.49
C ILE A 41 25.97 -8.00 11.75
N ALA A 42 25.57 -8.36 12.95
CA ALA A 42 24.17 -8.59 13.36
C ALA A 42 23.29 -7.31 13.36
N PRO A 43 21.95 -7.44 13.25
CA PRO A 43 21.03 -6.31 13.08
C PRO A 43 20.71 -5.59 14.41
N GLN A 44 21.63 -4.73 14.89
CA GLN A 44 21.39 -3.86 16.05
C GLN A 44 22.06 -2.46 15.94
N ASP A 45 21.98 -1.77 14.79
CA ASP A 45 22.35 -0.33 14.74
C ASP A 45 21.84 0.48 13.50
N SER A 46 20.59 0.28 13.08
CA SER A 46 20.05 0.93 11.87
C SER A 46 19.74 2.44 12.00
N GLY A 47 19.85 3.03 13.21
CA GLY A 47 19.34 4.37 13.50
C GLY A 47 20.26 5.56 13.18
N LEU A 48 21.59 5.38 13.08
CA LEU A 48 22.54 6.49 13.25
C LEU A 48 23.59 6.71 12.12
N ARG A 49 23.43 6.10 10.93
CA ARG A 49 24.43 6.21 9.83
C ARG A 49 23.90 6.65 8.45
N LYS A 50 22.98 7.61 8.40
CA LYS A 50 22.70 8.40 7.17
C LYS A 50 23.28 9.83 7.16
N ALA A 51 23.86 10.30 8.27
CA ALA A 51 24.30 11.69 8.44
C ALA A 51 25.71 12.05 7.92
N ALA A 52 26.42 11.14 7.25
CA ALA A 52 27.89 11.24 7.08
C ALA A 52 28.41 11.39 5.63
N LEU A 53 27.60 11.88 4.68
CA LEU A 53 28.02 11.96 3.27
C LEU A 53 27.76 13.29 2.53
N TRP A 54 27.05 14.26 3.12
CA TRP A 54 26.83 15.58 2.50
C TRP A 54 26.96 16.69 3.54
N GLY A 55 28.07 17.43 3.48
CA GLY A 55 28.31 18.61 4.28
C GLY A 55 27.60 19.83 3.72
N THR A 56 26.33 19.98 4.06
CA THR A 56 25.53 21.21 3.91
C THR A 56 24.80 21.51 5.22
N SER A 57 24.34 22.75 5.37
CA SER A 57 23.78 23.37 6.58
C SER A 57 22.76 22.52 7.37
N GLU A 58 22.67 22.79 8.68
CA GLU A 58 21.66 22.25 9.62
C GLU A 58 20.23 22.79 9.35
N GLU A 59 19.86 22.96 8.08
CA GLU A 59 18.57 23.46 7.64
C GLU A 59 17.53 22.33 7.61
N ALA A 60 17.09 21.97 8.82
CA ALA A 60 15.79 21.37 9.12
C ALA A 60 15.32 20.20 8.23
N ILE A 61 16.00 19.06 8.31
CA ILE A 61 15.25 17.78 8.31
C ILE A 61 14.38 17.81 9.58
N ALA A 62 13.10 18.12 9.42
CA ALA A 62 12.16 18.29 10.53
C ALA A 62 11.85 16.93 11.21
N MET A 63 12.75 16.50 12.10
CA MET A 63 12.57 15.32 12.94
C MET A 63 11.19 15.37 13.60
N VAL A 64 10.42 14.29 13.44
CA VAL A 64 9.13 14.14 14.10
C VAL A 64 9.38 13.97 15.60
N THR A 65 8.71 14.82 16.38
CA THR A 65 8.83 14.87 17.82
C THR A 65 7.89 13.88 18.50
N GLU A 66 8.25 13.42 19.71
CA GLU A 66 7.33 12.61 20.54
C GLU A 66 6.00 13.33 20.81
N GLN A 67 6.00 14.67 20.83
CA GLN A 67 4.82 15.51 21.00
C GLN A 67 3.86 15.46 19.80
N GLU A 68 4.39 15.40 18.57
CA GLU A 68 3.58 15.19 17.37
C GLU A 68 2.97 13.78 17.35
N VAL A 69 3.75 12.75 17.69
CA VAL A 69 3.25 11.38 17.85
C VAL A 69 2.15 11.30 18.91
N GLU A 70 2.32 12.01 20.05
CA GLU A 70 1.29 12.12 21.09
C GLU A 70 0.03 12.85 20.63
N ALA A 71 0.14 13.92 19.84
CA ALA A 71 -1.00 14.66 19.34
C ALA A 71 -1.83 13.83 18.32
N ILE A 72 -1.15 13.10 17.43
CA ILE A 72 -1.79 12.17 16.50
C ILE A 72 -2.42 11.00 17.29
N GLY A 73 -1.70 10.44 18.27
CA GLY A 73 -2.20 9.38 19.15
C GLY A 73 -3.45 9.75 19.94
N LYS A 74 -3.53 10.99 20.44
CA LYS A 74 -4.75 11.54 21.07
C LYS A 74 -5.92 11.64 20.10
N THR A 75 -5.66 11.93 18.82
CA THR A 75 -6.70 11.96 17.78
C THR A 75 -7.23 10.56 17.49
N LEU A 76 -6.34 9.55 17.43
CA LEU A 76 -6.73 8.15 17.22
C LEU A 76 -7.63 7.61 18.34
N VAL A 77 -7.30 7.87 19.61
CA VAL A 77 -8.02 7.27 20.75
C VAL A 77 -9.21 8.10 21.27
N ASP A 78 -9.48 9.29 20.72
CA ASP A 78 -10.64 10.10 21.15
C ASP A 78 -11.92 9.66 20.39
N PRO A 79 -12.89 9.02 21.05
CA PRO A 79 -14.13 8.55 20.42
C PRO A 79 -15.07 9.70 19.99
N LYS A 80 -14.72 10.96 20.26
CA LYS A 80 -15.43 12.15 19.76
C LYS A 80 -14.93 12.61 18.39
N GLN A 81 -13.78 12.12 17.93
CA GLN A 81 -13.29 12.40 16.59
C GLN A 81 -14.08 11.59 15.55
N PRO A 82 -14.40 12.16 14.37
CA PRO A 82 -15.06 11.43 13.31
C PRO A 82 -14.15 10.30 12.79
N LEU A 83 -14.73 9.19 12.35
CA LEU A 83 -13.99 7.94 12.11
C LEU A 83 -12.86 8.13 11.08
N GLN A 84 -13.15 8.83 9.99
CA GLN A 84 -12.17 9.22 8.96
C GLN A 84 -10.93 9.97 9.53
N ALA A 85 -11.08 10.82 10.55
CA ALA A 85 -9.95 11.51 11.16
C ALA A 85 -9.10 10.58 12.04
N ARG A 86 -9.74 9.58 12.67
CA ARG A 86 -9.08 8.54 13.46
C ARG A 86 -8.30 7.58 12.56
N PHE A 87 -8.88 7.20 11.42
CA PHE A 87 -8.20 6.44 10.37
C PHE A 87 -6.97 7.19 9.87
N ARG A 88 -7.08 8.45 9.43
CA ARG A 88 -5.93 9.26 9.01
C ARG A 88 -4.83 9.35 10.09
N ALA A 89 -5.21 9.49 11.36
CA ALA A 89 -4.28 9.46 12.49
C ALA A 89 -3.58 8.09 12.64
N LEU A 90 -4.32 6.98 12.52
CA LEU A 90 -3.77 5.62 12.54
C LEU A 90 -2.72 5.40 11.44
N PHE A 91 -3.03 5.72 10.20
CA PHE A 91 -2.08 5.53 9.09
C PHE A 91 -0.88 6.47 9.15
N THR A 92 -1.05 7.67 9.73
CA THR A 92 0.10 8.53 10.06
C THR A 92 0.99 7.84 11.10
N LEU A 93 0.42 7.22 12.14
CA LEU A 93 1.19 6.46 13.15
C LEU A 93 1.84 5.20 12.57
N ARG A 94 1.19 4.48 11.64
CA ARG A 94 1.78 3.38 10.87
C ARG A 94 3.05 3.83 10.14
N GLY A 95 2.96 4.92 9.37
CA GLY A 95 4.10 5.47 8.61
C GLY A 95 5.22 6.03 9.48
N LEU A 96 4.90 6.59 10.66
CA LEU A 96 5.87 7.06 11.63
C LEU A 96 6.61 5.93 12.36
N GLY A 97 5.89 4.87 12.70
CA GLY A 97 6.43 3.69 13.36
C GLY A 97 6.99 3.93 14.77
N GLY A 98 7.71 2.94 15.28
CA GLY A 98 8.41 3.01 16.56
C GLY A 98 7.52 2.83 17.80
N PRO A 99 8.12 2.82 19.00
CA PRO A 99 7.47 2.33 20.21
C PRO A 99 6.34 3.24 20.70
N HIS A 100 6.42 4.55 20.45
CA HIS A 100 5.37 5.50 20.81
C HIS A 100 4.14 5.35 19.91
N ALA A 101 4.33 5.14 18.61
CA ALA A 101 3.22 4.85 17.70
C ALA A 101 2.52 3.54 18.07
N ILE A 102 3.28 2.46 18.28
CA ILE A 102 2.75 1.16 18.75
C ILE A 102 1.94 1.35 20.04
N ALA A 103 2.45 2.11 21.02
CA ALA A 103 1.75 2.35 22.28
C ALA A 103 0.42 3.13 22.11
N TRP A 104 0.32 4.04 21.14
CA TRP A 104 -0.93 4.75 20.84
C TRP A 104 -1.91 3.89 20.05
N ILE A 105 -1.44 3.14 19.06
CA ILE A 105 -2.25 2.18 18.29
C ILE A 105 -2.81 1.10 19.24
N SER A 106 -1.97 0.56 20.14
CA SER A 106 -2.37 -0.44 21.14
C SER A 106 -3.50 0.02 22.07
N ARG A 107 -3.58 1.32 22.39
CA ARG A 107 -4.67 1.88 23.23
C ARG A 107 -6.01 1.93 22.50
N GLY A 108 -6.02 1.90 21.17
CA GLY A 108 -7.24 1.91 20.38
C GLY A 108 -8.07 0.62 20.49
N PHE A 109 -7.49 -0.49 20.95
CA PHE A 109 -8.21 -1.77 21.09
C PHE A 109 -9.33 -1.76 22.14
N GLU A 110 -9.42 -0.69 22.94
CA GLU A 110 -10.55 -0.41 23.85
C GLU A 110 -11.78 0.19 23.12
N ASP A 111 -11.71 0.46 21.81
CA ASP A 111 -12.82 1.06 21.06
C ASP A 111 -13.99 0.10 20.80
N SER A 112 -15.16 0.68 20.54
CA SER A 112 -16.40 -0.01 20.19
C SER A 112 -16.55 -0.34 18.69
N SER A 113 -15.76 0.29 17.81
CA SER A 113 -15.75 0.01 16.38
C SER A 113 -14.86 -1.21 16.11
N ALA A 114 -15.48 -2.31 15.67
CA ALA A 114 -14.76 -3.49 15.23
C ALA A 114 -13.92 -3.22 13.97
N LEU A 115 -14.37 -2.29 13.12
CA LEU A 115 -13.61 -1.82 11.96
C LEU A 115 -12.29 -1.16 12.38
N LEU A 116 -12.37 -0.13 13.23
CA LEU A 116 -11.16 0.54 13.71
C LEU A 116 -10.25 -0.47 14.42
N LYS A 117 -10.80 -1.38 15.24
CA LYS A 117 -10.00 -2.38 15.94
C LYS A 117 -9.28 -3.36 15.02
N HIS A 118 -9.84 -3.79 13.88
CA HIS A 118 -9.05 -4.56 12.91
C HIS A 118 -7.93 -3.69 12.35
N GLU A 119 -8.20 -2.44 12.03
CA GLU A 119 -7.23 -1.57 11.36
C GLU A 119 -6.00 -1.28 12.23
N LEU A 120 -6.19 -1.25 13.56
CA LEU A 120 -5.08 -1.21 14.51
C LEU A 120 -4.20 -2.45 14.41
N ALA A 121 -4.78 -3.65 14.31
CA ALA A 121 -4.04 -4.89 14.18
C ALA A 121 -3.33 -4.97 12.82
N TYR A 122 -4.03 -4.66 11.72
CA TYR A 122 -3.48 -4.58 10.36
C TYR A 122 -2.25 -3.67 10.34
N CYS A 123 -2.39 -2.42 10.81
CA CYS A 123 -1.28 -1.47 10.86
C CYS A 123 -0.10 -1.97 11.69
N LEU A 124 -0.33 -2.62 12.83
CA LEU A 124 0.75 -3.21 13.64
C LEU A 124 1.46 -4.38 12.93
N GLY A 125 0.73 -5.16 12.14
CA GLY A 125 1.27 -6.22 11.28
C GLY A 125 2.17 -5.65 10.18
N GLN A 126 1.64 -4.68 9.42
CA GLN A 126 2.36 -4.01 8.33
C GLN A 126 3.57 -3.19 8.81
N MET A 127 3.60 -2.76 10.08
CA MET A 127 4.79 -2.14 10.70
C MET A 127 5.93 -3.13 10.96
N GLN A 128 5.68 -4.44 10.89
CA GLN A 128 6.62 -5.54 11.12
C GLN A 128 7.46 -5.46 12.42
N ASP A 129 6.97 -4.74 13.43
CA ASP A 129 7.70 -4.47 14.65
C ASP A 129 7.32 -5.48 15.75
N SER A 130 8.27 -6.33 16.14
CA SER A 130 8.05 -7.34 17.18
C SER A 130 7.60 -6.77 18.54
N ARG A 131 7.76 -5.45 18.79
CA ARG A 131 7.21 -4.79 19.98
C ARG A 131 5.67 -4.81 20.02
N ALA A 132 5.00 -5.04 18.89
CA ALA A 132 3.54 -5.19 18.80
C ALA A 132 3.04 -6.60 19.18
N ILE A 133 3.91 -7.63 19.20
CA ILE A 133 3.51 -9.02 19.47
C ILE A 133 2.70 -9.16 20.77
N PRO A 134 3.09 -8.57 21.93
CA PRO A 134 2.33 -8.76 23.17
C PRO A 134 0.88 -8.25 23.12
N VAL A 135 0.59 -7.18 22.39
CA VAL A 135 -0.79 -6.68 22.24
C VAL A 135 -1.58 -7.54 21.26
N LEU A 136 -0.99 -7.92 20.11
CA LEU A 136 -1.63 -8.76 19.11
C LEU A 136 -1.96 -10.16 19.65
N VAL A 137 -1.05 -10.76 20.44
CA VAL A 137 -1.30 -12.01 21.17
C VAL A 137 -2.48 -11.86 22.14
N GLY A 138 -2.57 -10.72 22.85
CA GLY A 138 -3.71 -10.41 23.72
C GLY A 138 -5.03 -10.37 22.96
N VAL A 139 -5.06 -9.68 21.81
CA VAL A 139 -6.26 -9.53 20.96
C VAL A 139 -6.69 -10.87 20.34
N LEU A 140 -5.77 -11.66 19.78
CA LEU A 140 -6.06 -12.99 19.23
C LEU A 140 -6.67 -13.93 20.29
N CYS A 141 -6.17 -13.86 21.53
CA CYS A 141 -6.63 -14.69 22.63
C CYS A 141 -7.96 -14.22 23.27
N ASP A 142 -8.33 -12.95 23.11
CA ASP A 142 -9.55 -12.41 23.73
C ASP A 142 -10.80 -12.82 22.95
N ARG A 143 -11.54 -13.77 23.52
CA ARG A 143 -12.82 -14.28 22.97
C ARG A 143 -13.98 -13.29 23.07
N ASN A 144 -13.78 -12.11 23.65
CA ASN A 144 -14.75 -11.02 23.62
C ASN A 144 -14.57 -10.10 22.40
N GLN A 145 -13.42 -10.19 21.71
CA GLN A 145 -13.21 -9.50 20.42
C GLN A 145 -13.97 -10.21 19.30
N GLU A 146 -14.41 -9.42 18.32
CA GLU A 146 -15.14 -9.89 17.16
C GLU A 146 -14.24 -10.77 16.26
N PRO A 147 -14.80 -11.72 15.48
CA PRO A 147 -14.02 -12.56 14.55
C PRO A 147 -13.09 -11.75 13.63
N MET A 148 -13.55 -10.61 13.12
CA MET A 148 -12.75 -9.70 12.28
C MET A 148 -11.48 -9.21 12.99
N VAL A 149 -11.62 -8.72 14.22
CA VAL A 149 -10.48 -8.21 15.01
C VAL A 149 -9.51 -9.34 15.40
N ARG A 150 -10.03 -10.54 15.65
CA ARG A 150 -9.21 -11.71 16.03
C ARG A 150 -8.45 -12.31 14.84
N HIS A 151 -9.02 -12.37 13.63
CA HIS A 151 -8.23 -12.82 12.48
C HIS A 151 -7.13 -11.82 12.18
N GLU A 152 -7.44 -10.52 12.19
CA GLU A 152 -6.47 -9.48 11.85
C GLU A 152 -5.27 -9.47 12.80
N ALA A 153 -5.51 -9.72 14.10
CA ALA A 153 -4.44 -9.93 15.06
C ALA A 153 -3.60 -11.20 14.78
N GLY A 154 -4.22 -12.28 14.31
CA GLY A 154 -3.54 -13.51 13.90
C GLY A 154 -2.70 -13.32 12.62
N GLU A 155 -3.20 -12.54 11.67
CA GLU A 155 -2.50 -12.21 10.42
C GLU A 155 -1.32 -11.30 10.68
N ALA A 156 -1.52 -10.24 11.46
CA ALA A 156 -0.48 -9.32 11.88
C ALA A 156 0.70 -10.02 12.58
N LEU A 157 0.43 -11.05 13.38
CA LEU A 157 1.48 -11.91 13.98
C LEU A 157 2.28 -12.68 12.92
N GLY A 158 1.64 -13.11 11.83
CA GLY A 158 2.30 -13.68 10.64
C GLY A 158 3.12 -12.65 9.86
N ALA A 159 2.55 -11.47 9.60
CA ALA A 159 3.18 -10.37 8.85
C ALA A 159 4.45 -9.82 9.54
N ILE A 160 4.48 -9.80 10.88
CA ILE A 160 5.68 -9.45 11.67
C ILE A 160 6.82 -10.47 11.44
N GLY A 161 6.54 -11.69 10.98
CA GLY A 161 7.55 -12.66 10.57
C GLY A 161 8.39 -13.26 11.70
N ASN A 162 8.13 -12.92 12.97
CA ASN A 162 8.90 -13.42 14.11
C ASN A 162 8.46 -14.85 14.49
N PRO A 163 9.35 -15.87 14.42
CA PRO A 163 8.97 -17.24 14.68
C PRO A 163 8.61 -17.56 16.15
N GLU A 164 8.76 -16.64 17.10
CA GLU A 164 8.36 -16.86 18.51
C GLU A 164 6.85 -17.08 18.69
N VAL A 165 6.03 -16.59 17.75
CA VAL A 165 4.56 -16.70 17.79
C VAL A 165 4.04 -18.02 17.17
N LEU A 166 4.93 -18.83 16.60
CA LEU A 166 4.57 -19.97 15.74
C LEU A 166 3.82 -21.07 16.51
N ASP A 167 4.19 -21.37 17.75
CA ASP A 167 3.46 -22.34 18.59
C ASP A 167 2.05 -21.83 18.97
N LEU A 168 1.89 -20.51 19.18
CA LEU A 168 0.60 -19.89 19.45
C LEU A 168 -0.31 -19.95 18.21
N LEU A 169 0.21 -19.61 17.03
CA LEU A 169 -0.54 -19.72 15.79
C LEU A 169 -0.91 -21.18 15.49
N LYS A 170 -0.05 -22.16 15.80
CA LYS A 170 -0.40 -23.59 15.70
C LYS A 170 -1.51 -24.01 16.68
N GLN A 171 -1.59 -23.41 17.86
CA GLN A 171 -2.72 -23.60 18.77
C GLN A 171 -4.01 -23.02 18.18
N TYR A 172 -3.99 -21.76 17.74
CA TYR A 172 -5.17 -21.07 17.21
C TYR A 172 -5.58 -21.49 15.79
N SER A 173 -4.73 -22.23 15.08
CA SER A 173 -5.08 -22.96 13.84
C SER A 173 -6.25 -23.95 14.01
N THR A 174 -6.70 -24.19 15.25
CA THR A 174 -7.85 -25.02 15.61
C THR A 174 -8.92 -24.27 16.42
N ASP A 175 -8.93 -22.93 16.37
CA ASP A 175 -9.97 -22.12 17.04
C ASP A 175 -11.38 -22.45 16.49
N PRO A 176 -12.44 -22.45 17.32
CA PRO A 176 -13.80 -22.68 16.85
C PRO A 176 -14.36 -21.59 15.93
N VAL A 177 -13.74 -20.40 15.87
CA VAL A 177 -14.05 -19.36 14.88
C VAL A 177 -13.23 -19.65 13.62
N VAL A 178 -13.93 -19.94 12.50
CA VAL A 178 -13.29 -20.46 11.28
C VAL A 178 -12.31 -19.46 10.68
N GLU A 179 -12.65 -18.17 10.69
CA GLU A 179 -11.81 -17.07 10.20
C GLU A 179 -10.47 -17.04 10.96
N VAL A 180 -10.52 -17.16 12.29
CA VAL A 180 -9.31 -17.17 13.14
C VAL A 180 -8.48 -18.44 12.91
N ALA A 181 -9.13 -19.59 12.75
CA ALA A 181 -8.44 -20.85 12.47
C ALA A 181 -7.73 -20.83 11.11
N GLU A 182 -8.42 -20.39 10.05
CA GLU A 182 -7.88 -20.29 8.70
C GLU A 182 -6.73 -19.27 8.62
N THR A 183 -6.87 -18.08 9.22
CA THR A 183 -5.77 -17.09 9.27
C THR A 183 -4.57 -17.62 10.04
N CYS A 184 -4.76 -18.30 11.17
CA CYS A 184 -3.63 -18.88 11.89
C CYS A 184 -2.95 -20.01 11.10
N GLN A 185 -3.69 -20.79 10.30
CA GLN A 185 -3.11 -21.79 9.38
C GLN A 185 -2.30 -21.12 8.26
N LEU A 186 -2.80 -20.03 7.67
CA LEU A 186 -2.08 -19.23 6.68
C LEU A 186 -0.79 -18.63 7.26
N ALA A 187 -0.88 -17.98 8.42
CA ALA A 187 0.27 -17.39 9.11
C ALA A 187 1.33 -18.44 9.50
N VAL A 188 0.94 -19.65 9.93
CA VAL A 188 1.88 -20.77 10.11
C VAL A 188 2.54 -21.17 8.79
N GLY A 189 1.75 -21.31 7.72
CA GLY A 189 2.27 -21.62 6.38
C GLY A 189 3.27 -20.59 5.86
N PHE A 190 3.02 -19.30 6.14
CA PHE A 190 3.87 -18.18 5.81
C PHE A 190 5.17 -18.16 6.61
N LEU A 191 5.11 -18.27 7.94
CA LEU A 191 6.30 -18.34 8.79
C LEU A 191 7.18 -19.56 8.45
N GLU A 192 6.57 -20.73 8.19
CA GLU A 192 7.31 -21.90 7.74
C GLU A 192 7.89 -21.74 6.33
N TRP A 193 7.29 -20.91 5.46
CA TRP A 193 7.88 -20.55 4.17
C TRP A 193 9.07 -19.60 4.34
N LEU A 194 8.95 -18.53 5.14
CA LEU A 194 10.04 -17.61 5.47
C LEU A 194 11.26 -18.33 6.08
N GLN A 195 11.04 -19.34 6.92
CA GLN A 195 12.11 -20.17 7.47
C GLN A 195 12.78 -21.08 6.42
N ARG A 196 12.06 -21.50 5.39
CA ARG A 196 12.56 -22.36 4.30
C ARG A 196 13.30 -21.57 3.23
N ASP A 197 12.79 -20.39 2.86
CA ASP A 197 13.42 -19.49 1.89
C ASP A 197 13.49 -18.04 2.41
N PRO A 198 14.53 -17.70 3.21
CA PRO A 198 14.75 -16.33 3.67
C PRO A 198 15.15 -15.35 2.55
N GLY A 199 15.45 -15.85 1.34
CA GLY A 199 15.94 -15.06 0.22
C GLY A 199 14.81 -14.51 -0.66
N GLU A 200 13.78 -15.33 -0.93
CA GLU A 200 12.62 -14.91 -1.72
C GLU A 200 11.78 -13.83 -1.01
N ALA A 201 11.81 -13.77 0.33
CA ALA A 201 11.16 -12.71 1.11
C ALA A 201 11.63 -11.28 0.77
N ALA A 202 12.83 -11.13 0.18
CA ALA A 202 13.36 -9.83 -0.24
C ALA A 202 12.90 -9.42 -1.66
N SER A 203 12.15 -10.26 -2.38
CA SER A 203 11.60 -9.95 -3.69
C SER A 203 10.32 -9.11 -3.54
N SER A 204 10.46 -7.81 -3.29
CA SER A 204 9.33 -6.87 -3.28
C SER A 204 8.50 -6.99 -4.57
N GLY A 205 7.23 -7.33 -4.42
CA GLY A 205 6.27 -7.32 -5.52
C GLY A 205 5.96 -5.89 -6.01
N PRO A 206 4.97 -5.71 -6.89
CA PRO A 206 4.51 -4.38 -7.29
C PRO A 206 3.79 -3.63 -6.15
N TYR A 207 3.43 -4.31 -5.08
CA TYR A 207 2.77 -3.77 -3.88
C TYR A 207 3.72 -3.68 -2.69
N LEU A 208 3.41 -2.77 -1.77
CA LEU A 208 4.18 -2.53 -0.54
C LEU A 208 3.57 -3.21 0.69
N SER A 209 2.43 -3.90 0.55
CA SER A 209 1.86 -4.75 1.60
C SER A 209 2.77 -5.94 1.92
N VAL A 210 2.77 -6.30 3.19
CA VAL A 210 3.19 -7.62 3.67
C VAL A 210 1.98 -8.54 3.55
N ASP A 211 1.98 -9.36 2.51
CA ASP A 211 0.87 -10.26 2.19
C ASP A 211 0.91 -11.55 3.06
N PRO A 212 -0.24 -12.15 3.45
CA PRO A 212 -0.31 -13.40 4.21
C PRO A 212 0.20 -14.65 3.46
N ALA A 213 0.51 -14.55 2.16
CA ALA A 213 1.18 -15.61 1.41
C ALA A 213 2.04 -15.02 0.26
N PRO A 214 3.20 -15.63 -0.09
CA PRO A 214 4.01 -15.19 -1.22
C PRO A 214 3.29 -15.49 -2.54
N PRO A 215 3.41 -14.65 -3.59
CA PRO A 215 2.79 -14.94 -4.88
C PRO A 215 3.30 -16.28 -5.46
N ALA A 216 2.42 -16.97 -6.17
CA ALA A 216 2.80 -18.13 -6.97
C ALA A 216 3.78 -17.72 -8.10
N ALA A 217 4.69 -18.64 -8.47
CA ALA A 217 5.65 -18.41 -9.55
C ALA A 217 5.01 -18.49 -10.96
N GLU A 218 3.79 -19.03 -11.05
CA GLU A 218 2.98 -19.05 -12.27
C GLU A 218 2.50 -17.64 -12.64
N ARG A 219 2.38 -17.34 -13.93
CA ARG A 219 1.98 -16.03 -14.48
C ARG A 219 0.83 -16.11 -15.47
N ASP A 220 0.44 -17.31 -15.88
CA ASP A 220 -0.70 -17.56 -16.75
C ASP A 220 -2.01 -17.37 -15.97
N VAL A 221 -2.78 -16.35 -16.35
CA VAL A 221 -4.04 -15.97 -15.68
C VAL A 221 -5.04 -17.12 -15.65
N GLY A 222 -5.10 -17.94 -16.70
CA GLY A 222 -5.96 -19.13 -16.76
C GLY A 222 -5.59 -20.18 -15.70
N ARG A 223 -4.32 -20.57 -15.62
CA ARG A 223 -3.84 -21.55 -14.62
C ARG A 223 -3.87 -21.03 -13.19
N LEU A 224 -3.66 -19.73 -13.01
CA LEU A 224 -3.84 -19.07 -11.71
C LEU A 224 -5.31 -19.05 -11.28
N ARG A 225 -6.24 -18.72 -12.19
CA ARG A 225 -7.70 -18.78 -11.97
C ARG A 225 -8.16 -20.19 -11.61
N GLU A 226 -7.70 -21.21 -12.34
CA GLU A 226 -7.96 -22.61 -12.00
C GLU A 226 -7.48 -22.94 -10.57
N THR A 227 -6.31 -22.46 -10.18
CA THR A 227 -5.76 -22.69 -8.83
C THR A 227 -6.54 -21.93 -7.74
N LEU A 228 -6.95 -20.69 -8.01
CA LEU A 228 -7.72 -19.83 -7.09
C LEU A 228 -9.08 -20.45 -6.72
N LEU A 229 -9.78 -21.00 -7.72
CA LEU A 229 -11.16 -21.48 -7.61
C LEU A 229 -11.27 -22.98 -7.26
N ASP A 230 -10.15 -23.69 -7.15
CA ASP A 230 -10.11 -25.12 -6.82
C ASP A 230 -10.23 -25.35 -5.30
N GLU A 231 -11.47 -25.57 -4.84
CA GLU A 231 -11.82 -25.89 -3.44
C GLU A 231 -11.14 -27.16 -2.89
N ALA A 232 -10.54 -28.01 -3.73
CA ALA A 232 -9.77 -29.17 -3.26
C ALA A 232 -8.34 -28.82 -2.85
N ARG A 233 -7.87 -27.58 -3.10
CA ARG A 233 -6.51 -27.13 -2.76
C ARG A 233 -6.42 -26.53 -1.36
N PRO A 234 -5.26 -26.65 -0.68
CA PRO A 234 -4.99 -25.93 0.55
C PRO A 234 -5.17 -24.42 0.36
N LEU A 235 -5.79 -23.76 1.35
CA LEU A 235 -6.08 -22.32 1.32
C LEU A 235 -4.84 -21.48 1.01
N PHE A 236 -3.69 -21.85 1.58
CA PHE A 236 -2.40 -21.20 1.29
C PHE A 236 -2.07 -21.18 -0.21
N GLU A 237 -2.17 -22.29 -0.93
CA GLU A 237 -1.87 -22.31 -2.38
C GLU A 237 -2.89 -21.50 -3.21
N ARG A 238 -4.14 -21.39 -2.75
CA ARG A 238 -5.15 -20.51 -3.38
C ARG A 238 -4.81 -19.03 -3.16
N TYR A 239 -4.36 -18.66 -1.95
CA TYR A 239 -3.84 -17.34 -1.61
C TYR A 239 -2.61 -16.97 -2.45
N ARG A 240 -1.65 -17.89 -2.61
CA ARG A 240 -0.48 -17.67 -3.48
C ARG A 240 -0.90 -17.37 -4.94
N ALA A 241 -1.92 -18.07 -5.46
CA ALA A 241 -2.48 -17.77 -6.78
C ALA A 241 -3.23 -16.43 -6.81
N MET A 242 -3.90 -16.05 -5.73
CA MET A 242 -4.59 -14.76 -5.57
C MET A 242 -3.61 -13.58 -5.67
N PHE A 243 -2.52 -13.58 -4.90
CA PHE A 243 -1.50 -12.53 -4.98
C PHE A 243 -0.74 -12.54 -6.32
N ALA A 244 -0.55 -13.71 -6.95
CA ALA A 244 -0.02 -13.76 -8.31
C ALA A 244 -0.96 -13.10 -9.33
N LEU A 245 -2.28 -13.31 -9.24
CA LEU A 245 -3.27 -12.63 -10.09
C LEU A 245 -3.26 -11.12 -9.86
N ARG A 246 -3.24 -10.66 -8.59
CA ARG A 246 -3.10 -9.23 -8.25
C ARG A 246 -1.85 -8.63 -8.90
N ASN A 247 -0.71 -9.33 -8.78
CA ASN A 247 0.58 -8.86 -9.29
C ASN A 247 0.72 -8.94 -10.83
N VAL A 248 -0.01 -9.83 -11.51
CA VAL A 248 -0.13 -9.84 -12.99
C VAL A 248 -1.03 -8.69 -13.46
N GLY A 249 -2.15 -8.48 -12.77
CA GLY A 249 -3.07 -7.37 -12.98
C GLY A 249 -3.79 -7.38 -14.33
N GLY A 250 -4.38 -6.22 -14.66
CA GLY A 250 -5.21 -6.05 -15.86
C GLY A 250 -6.58 -6.72 -15.76
N LYS A 251 -7.37 -6.56 -16.83
CA LYS A 251 -8.80 -6.92 -16.83
C LYS A 251 -9.07 -8.41 -16.63
N GLU A 252 -8.27 -9.28 -17.22
CA GLU A 252 -8.48 -10.73 -17.12
C GLU A 252 -8.24 -11.23 -15.69
N ALA A 253 -7.15 -10.78 -15.06
CA ALA A 253 -6.86 -11.12 -13.67
C ALA A 253 -7.88 -10.52 -12.69
N ALA A 254 -8.34 -9.29 -12.92
CA ALA A 254 -9.40 -8.66 -12.12
C ALA A 254 -10.72 -9.45 -12.18
N LEU A 255 -11.10 -9.97 -13.35
CA LEU A 255 -12.29 -10.81 -13.49
C LEU A 255 -12.10 -12.20 -12.86
N ALA A 256 -10.91 -12.81 -13.03
CA ALA A 256 -10.57 -14.07 -12.39
C ALA A 256 -10.60 -13.99 -10.85
N LEU A 257 -10.09 -12.90 -10.29
CA LEU A 257 -10.20 -12.59 -8.86
C LEU A 257 -11.65 -12.40 -8.44
N ALA A 258 -12.45 -11.62 -9.18
CA ALA A 258 -13.85 -11.37 -8.86
C ALA A 258 -14.73 -12.63 -8.81
N GLU A 259 -14.43 -13.68 -9.59
CA GLU A 259 -15.07 -14.99 -9.43
C GLU A 259 -14.86 -15.62 -8.04
N GLY A 260 -13.75 -15.28 -7.38
CA GLY A 260 -13.44 -15.69 -6.00
C GLY A 260 -14.48 -15.22 -4.96
N LEU A 261 -15.19 -14.10 -5.22
CA LEU A 261 -16.27 -13.57 -4.37
C LEU A 261 -17.53 -14.47 -4.31
N HIS A 262 -17.52 -15.61 -5.01
CA HIS A 262 -18.61 -16.59 -5.07
C HIS A 262 -18.24 -17.97 -4.51
N CYS A 263 -17.03 -18.14 -3.97
CA CYS A 263 -16.52 -19.42 -3.46
C CYS A 263 -15.80 -19.28 -2.10
N GLY A 264 -15.17 -20.34 -1.63
CA GLY A 264 -14.35 -20.38 -0.42
C GLY A 264 -15.07 -20.05 0.90
N SER A 265 -14.27 -19.81 1.93
CA SER A 265 -14.71 -19.32 3.24
C SER A 265 -15.00 -17.81 3.21
N ALA A 266 -15.53 -17.28 4.32
CA ALA A 266 -15.65 -15.82 4.47
C ALA A 266 -14.28 -15.13 4.46
N LEU A 267 -13.25 -15.75 5.05
CA LEU A 267 -11.88 -15.24 5.00
C LEU A 267 -11.37 -15.19 3.55
N PHE A 268 -11.51 -16.27 2.78
CA PHE A 268 -11.10 -16.27 1.37
C PHE A 268 -11.79 -15.16 0.55
N ARG A 269 -13.08 -14.92 0.76
CA ARG A 269 -13.80 -13.85 0.04
C ARG A 269 -13.43 -12.44 0.49
N HIS A 270 -13.08 -12.23 1.76
CA HIS A 270 -12.61 -10.92 2.22
C HIS A 270 -11.29 -10.58 1.53
N GLU A 271 -10.36 -11.53 1.47
CA GLU A 271 -9.05 -11.38 0.82
C GLU A 271 -9.18 -11.03 -0.66
N VAL A 272 -10.11 -11.69 -1.35
CA VAL A 272 -10.44 -11.37 -2.74
C VAL A 272 -10.91 -9.92 -2.87
N GLY A 273 -11.73 -9.42 -1.93
CA GLY A 273 -12.11 -8.01 -1.85
C GLY A 273 -10.89 -7.09 -1.70
N TYR A 274 -10.01 -7.40 -0.74
CA TYR A 274 -8.82 -6.62 -0.42
C TYR A 274 -7.89 -6.49 -1.64
N VAL A 275 -7.51 -7.62 -2.25
CA VAL A 275 -6.62 -7.60 -3.43
C VAL A 275 -7.28 -6.97 -4.67
N LEU A 276 -8.61 -7.03 -4.81
CA LEU A 276 -9.33 -6.35 -5.89
C LEU A 276 -9.33 -4.84 -5.69
N GLY A 277 -9.45 -4.38 -4.45
CA GLY A 277 -9.26 -2.99 -4.09
C GLY A 277 -7.83 -2.54 -4.36
N GLN A 278 -6.81 -3.30 -3.94
CA GLN A 278 -5.40 -2.99 -4.25
C GLN A 278 -5.12 -2.97 -5.77
N LEU A 279 -5.77 -3.85 -6.54
CA LEU A 279 -5.67 -3.87 -7.99
C LEU A 279 -6.36 -2.67 -8.67
N GLN A 280 -7.28 -2.01 -7.98
CA GLN A 280 -8.03 -0.81 -8.40
C GLN A 280 -8.72 -0.90 -9.78
N HIS A 281 -8.89 -2.11 -10.32
CA HIS A 281 -9.29 -2.29 -11.71
C HIS A 281 -10.83 -2.28 -11.86
N GLU A 282 -11.36 -1.31 -12.62
CA GLU A 282 -12.79 -1.00 -12.71
C GLU A 282 -13.71 -2.18 -13.11
N ALA A 283 -13.17 -3.20 -13.79
CA ALA A 283 -13.92 -4.41 -14.14
C ALA A 283 -14.47 -5.18 -12.93
N ALA A 284 -13.89 -5.03 -11.73
CA ALA A 284 -14.34 -5.68 -10.50
C ALA A 284 -15.53 -4.98 -9.82
N VAL A 285 -15.82 -3.71 -10.17
CA VAL A 285 -16.81 -2.86 -9.48
C VAL A 285 -18.20 -3.49 -9.45
N GLY A 286 -18.61 -4.21 -10.50
CA GLY A 286 -19.91 -4.87 -10.56
C GLY A 286 -20.06 -5.96 -9.49
N GLU A 287 -19.07 -6.82 -9.34
CA GLU A 287 -19.09 -7.94 -8.39
C GLU A 287 -18.85 -7.48 -6.94
N LEU A 288 -17.98 -6.48 -6.74
CA LEU A 288 -17.79 -5.84 -5.43
C LEU A 288 -19.09 -5.17 -4.95
N ALA A 289 -19.76 -4.40 -5.80
CA ALA A 289 -21.04 -3.77 -5.46
C ALA A 289 -22.16 -4.80 -5.24
N ALA A 290 -22.22 -5.87 -6.04
CA ALA A 290 -23.17 -6.96 -5.85
C ALA A 290 -22.94 -7.74 -4.55
N THR A 291 -21.68 -7.87 -4.11
CA THR A 291 -21.30 -8.54 -2.87
C THR A 291 -21.56 -7.66 -1.64
N LEU A 292 -21.24 -6.36 -1.70
CA LEU A 292 -21.65 -5.37 -0.69
C LEU A 292 -23.18 -5.35 -0.50
N ALA A 293 -23.96 -5.44 -1.58
CA ALA A 293 -25.42 -5.45 -1.54
C ALA A 293 -26.04 -6.76 -1.00
N ARG A 294 -25.26 -7.85 -0.87
CA ARG A 294 -25.74 -9.17 -0.45
C ARG A 294 -25.89 -9.23 1.07
N THR A 295 -27.09 -8.94 1.58
CA THR A 295 -27.37 -8.94 3.04
C THR A 295 -27.22 -10.30 3.74
N THR A 296 -27.08 -11.39 2.98
CA THR A 296 -26.77 -12.73 3.51
C THR A 296 -25.26 -13.06 3.50
N GLU A 297 -24.42 -12.14 3.02
CA GLU A 297 -22.97 -12.28 3.04
C GLU A 297 -22.39 -11.93 4.42
N SER A 298 -21.22 -12.49 4.75
CA SER A 298 -20.50 -12.11 5.97
C SER A 298 -20.22 -10.61 5.98
N ALA A 299 -20.48 -9.95 7.12
CA ALA A 299 -20.19 -8.52 7.30
C ALA A 299 -18.70 -8.19 7.06
N MET A 300 -17.81 -9.18 7.25
CA MET A 300 -16.38 -9.13 6.95
C MET A 300 -16.12 -8.90 5.45
N VAL A 301 -16.64 -9.80 4.61
CA VAL A 301 -16.55 -9.70 3.15
C VAL A 301 -17.21 -8.42 2.62
N ARG A 302 -18.34 -8.01 3.24
CA ARG A 302 -19.07 -6.80 2.85
C ARG A 302 -18.30 -5.52 3.16
N HIS A 303 -17.57 -5.43 4.28
CA HIS A 303 -16.74 -4.26 4.57
C HIS A 303 -15.61 -4.14 3.56
N GLU A 304 -14.95 -5.26 3.27
CA GLU A 304 -13.80 -5.26 2.37
C GLU A 304 -14.18 -4.91 0.94
N CYS A 305 -15.36 -5.35 0.50
CA CYS A 305 -15.95 -4.90 -0.76
C CYS A 305 -16.28 -3.39 -0.77
N ALA A 306 -16.64 -2.78 0.36
CA ALA A 306 -16.85 -1.33 0.45
C ALA A 306 -15.52 -0.55 0.38
N GLU A 307 -14.47 -1.00 1.07
CA GLU A 307 -13.18 -0.32 1.05
C GLU A 307 -12.52 -0.41 -0.33
N ALA A 308 -12.58 -1.59 -0.98
CA ALA A 308 -12.20 -1.77 -2.37
C ALA A 308 -12.94 -0.84 -3.34
N LEU A 309 -14.25 -0.63 -3.15
CA LEU A 309 -15.04 0.33 -3.94
C LEU A 309 -14.60 1.78 -3.69
N GLY A 310 -14.21 2.11 -2.45
CA GLY A 310 -13.59 3.39 -2.10
C GLY A 310 -12.29 3.64 -2.88
N ALA A 311 -11.36 2.68 -2.83
CA ALA A 311 -10.08 2.74 -3.53
C ALA A 311 -10.21 2.75 -5.07
N ILE A 312 -11.22 2.08 -5.65
CA ILE A 312 -11.45 2.12 -7.11
C ILE A 312 -12.01 3.48 -7.58
N ALA A 313 -12.67 4.23 -6.70
CA ALA A 313 -13.09 5.63 -6.87
C ALA A 313 -13.88 5.97 -8.18
N ARG A 314 -14.71 5.06 -8.71
CA ARG A 314 -15.56 5.33 -9.90
C ARG A 314 -16.98 5.77 -9.52
N PRO A 315 -17.72 6.49 -10.40
CA PRO A 315 -19.09 6.95 -10.09
C PRO A 315 -20.09 5.83 -9.70
N ALA A 316 -19.87 4.61 -10.21
CA ALA A 316 -20.64 3.43 -9.80
C ALA A 316 -20.33 3.02 -8.34
N CYS A 317 -19.07 3.12 -7.91
CA CYS A 317 -18.66 2.89 -6.52
C CYS A 317 -19.35 3.87 -5.57
N LEU A 318 -19.33 5.17 -5.89
CA LEU A 318 -20.02 6.21 -5.10
C LEU A 318 -21.51 5.91 -4.91
N THR A 319 -22.14 5.35 -5.94
CA THR A 319 -23.56 4.97 -5.90
C THR A 319 -23.79 3.77 -4.96
N ALA A 320 -22.94 2.75 -5.03
CA ALA A 320 -22.99 1.58 -4.15
C ALA A 320 -22.73 1.96 -2.67
N LEU A 321 -21.66 2.70 -2.40
CA LEU A 321 -21.30 3.14 -1.04
C LEU A 321 -22.42 3.97 -0.38
N ARG A 322 -23.01 4.92 -1.12
CA ARG A 322 -24.15 5.72 -0.61
C ARG A 322 -25.41 4.89 -0.35
N ALA A 323 -25.61 3.78 -1.05
CA ALA A 323 -26.73 2.88 -0.79
C ALA A 323 -26.56 2.09 0.53
N HIS A 324 -25.33 1.91 1.01
CA HIS A 324 -25.00 1.14 2.22
C HIS A 324 -24.46 1.97 3.40
N ALA A 325 -24.32 3.29 3.25
CA ALA A 325 -23.97 4.20 4.35
C ALA A 325 -24.91 4.13 5.58
N THR A 326 -26.14 3.61 5.40
CA THR A 326 -27.11 3.37 6.48
C THR A 326 -27.51 1.89 6.62
N ASP A 327 -26.63 0.95 6.25
CA ASP A 327 -26.82 -0.49 6.41
C ASP A 327 -27.12 -0.89 7.87
N THR A 328 -27.68 -2.07 8.12
CA THR A 328 -27.91 -2.54 9.50
C THR A 328 -26.61 -2.94 10.19
N GLU A 329 -25.65 -3.48 9.44
CA GLU A 329 -24.35 -3.88 9.99
C GLU A 329 -23.46 -2.66 10.26
N ARG A 330 -22.96 -2.55 11.50
CA ARG A 330 -22.15 -1.40 11.92
C ARG A 330 -20.87 -1.26 11.10
N VAL A 331 -20.16 -2.37 10.92
CA VAL A 331 -18.91 -2.42 10.16
C VAL A 331 -19.11 -1.95 8.70
N VAL A 332 -20.21 -2.38 8.06
CA VAL A 332 -20.53 -1.99 6.67
C VAL A 332 -20.83 -0.49 6.56
N ARG A 333 -21.56 0.09 7.53
CA ARG A 333 -21.75 1.56 7.58
C ARG A 333 -20.44 2.30 7.75
N GLU A 334 -19.61 1.86 8.69
CA GLU A 334 -18.34 2.50 9.03
C GLU A 334 -17.34 2.43 7.85
N SER A 335 -17.23 1.30 7.14
CA SER A 335 -16.43 1.23 5.91
C SER A 335 -17.02 2.05 4.79
N CYS A 336 -18.34 2.15 4.66
CA CYS A 336 -18.94 3.07 3.70
C CYS A 336 -18.65 4.55 4.05
N GLU A 337 -18.58 4.93 5.33
CA GLU A 337 -18.15 6.28 5.78
C GLU A 337 -16.69 6.55 5.38
N VAL A 338 -15.77 5.63 5.71
CA VAL A 338 -14.33 5.77 5.40
C VAL A 338 -14.07 5.72 3.89
N ALA A 339 -14.70 4.79 3.16
CA ALA A 339 -14.58 4.65 1.71
C ALA A 339 -15.14 5.87 0.95
N LEU A 340 -16.13 6.59 1.51
CA LEU A 340 -16.62 7.85 0.95
C LEU A 340 -15.62 9.00 1.17
N ASP A 341 -14.95 9.09 2.32
CA ASP A 341 -13.84 10.03 2.54
C ASP A 341 -12.65 9.72 1.61
N MET A 342 -12.35 8.43 1.36
CA MET A 342 -11.34 8.00 0.40
C MET A 342 -11.74 8.35 -1.04
N TYR A 343 -12.98 8.09 -1.45
CA TYR A 343 -13.50 8.49 -2.76
C TYR A 343 -13.34 10.01 -2.99
N GLU A 344 -13.63 10.83 -1.98
CA GLU A 344 -13.45 12.27 -2.06
C GLU A 344 -11.98 12.69 -2.15
N HIS A 345 -11.07 12.02 -1.43
CA HIS A 345 -9.63 12.24 -1.51
C HIS A 345 -9.09 11.95 -2.93
N GLU A 346 -9.43 10.80 -3.48
CA GLU A 346 -9.04 10.38 -4.83
C GLU A 346 -9.56 11.33 -5.91
N CYS A 347 -10.79 11.83 -5.76
CA CYS A 347 -11.35 12.83 -6.67
C CYS A 347 -10.68 14.21 -6.56
N ARG A 348 -10.04 14.53 -5.43
CA ARG A 348 -9.33 15.81 -5.20
C ARG A 348 -7.87 15.78 -5.64
N GLN A 349 -7.26 14.59 -5.75
CA GLN A 349 -5.83 14.41 -6.03
C GLN A 349 -4.93 15.08 -4.97
N ASP A 350 -5.37 15.10 -3.71
CA ASP A 350 -4.52 15.59 -2.60
C ASP A 350 -3.28 14.66 -2.46
N PHE A 351 -2.15 15.21 -2.02
CA PHE A 351 -0.85 14.49 -2.06
C PHE A 351 -0.78 13.24 -1.17
N GLN A 352 -1.46 13.23 -0.02
CA GLN A 352 -1.48 12.10 0.90
C GLN A 352 -2.80 12.01 1.68
N TYR A 353 -3.23 10.79 1.99
CA TYR A 353 -4.40 10.55 2.84
C TYR A 353 -4.08 10.78 4.32
N ALA A 354 -2.94 10.26 4.78
CA ALA A 354 -2.46 10.29 6.16
C ALA A 354 -1.79 11.62 6.54
N ASP A 355 -2.55 12.70 6.47
CA ASP A 355 -2.12 14.10 6.64
C ASP A 355 -1.95 14.56 8.10
N GLY A 356 -1.81 13.63 9.06
CA GLY A 356 -1.80 13.93 10.50
C GLY A 356 -0.69 14.90 10.93
N LEU A 357 0.50 14.83 10.33
CA LEU A 357 1.59 15.80 10.58
C LEU A 357 1.31 17.17 9.95
N GLU A 358 0.74 17.21 8.75
CA GLU A 358 0.45 18.47 8.04
C GLU A 358 -0.66 19.26 8.74
N ARG A 359 -1.62 18.57 9.36
CA ARG A 359 -2.66 19.19 10.21
C ARG A 359 -2.12 19.78 11.51
N LEU A 360 -0.98 19.29 12.01
CA LEU A 360 -0.34 19.80 13.24
C LEU A 360 0.65 20.94 12.99
N ARG A 361 1.32 20.92 11.83
CA ARG A 361 2.32 21.93 11.47
C ARG A 361 1.62 23.15 10.84
N PRO A 362 2.06 24.40 11.13
CA PRO A 362 1.56 25.56 10.41
C PRO A 362 1.90 25.41 8.92
N PRO A 363 1.05 25.91 8.00
CA PRO A 363 1.35 25.87 6.58
C PRO A 363 2.67 26.60 6.29
N PRO A 364 3.47 26.13 5.31
CA PRO A 364 4.72 26.78 4.97
C PRO A 364 4.45 28.25 4.60
N PRO A 365 5.33 29.20 4.99
CA PRO A 365 5.15 30.59 4.65
C PRO A 365 5.05 30.73 3.13
N GLN A 366 3.94 31.30 2.64
CA GLN A 366 3.81 31.54 1.21
C GLN A 366 4.95 32.43 0.74
N PRO A 367 5.54 32.16 -0.44
CA PRO A 367 6.57 33.03 -0.99
C PRO A 367 5.97 34.43 -1.11
N HIS A 368 6.57 35.39 -0.39
CA HIS A 368 6.20 36.79 -0.57
C HIS A 368 6.36 37.13 -2.06
N PRO A 369 5.41 37.87 -2.67
CA PRO A 369 5.58 38.31 -4.05
C PRO A 369 6.87 39.13 -4.10
N GLU A 370 7.86 38.63 -4.84
CA GLU A 370 9.14 39.32 -4.98
C GLU A 370 8.87 40.73 -5.48
N GLN A 371 9.20 41.73 -4.66
CA GLN A 371 9.33 43.09 -5.15
C GLN A 371 10.55 43.09 -6.08
N HIS A 372 10.31 42.84 -7.38
CA HIS A 372 11.35 42.91 -8.39
C HIS A 372 12.10 44.25 -8.22
N PRO A 373 13.41 44.24 -7.89
CA PRO A 373 14.16 45.47 -7.80
C PRO A 373 14.14 46.11 -9.18
N GLY A 374 13.61 47.33 -9.25
CA GLY A 374 13.32 47.99 -10.51
C GLY A 374 14.56 48.07 -11.40
N LEU A 375 14.52 47.38 -12.55
CA LEU A 375 15.50 47.59 -13.61
C LEU A 375 15.33 49.01 -14.14
N HIS A 376 16.15 49.92 -13.60
CA HIS A 376 16.35 51.26 -14.12
C HIS A 376 16.99 51.17 -15.51
N CYS A 377 16.16 51.04 -16.54
CA CYS A 377 16.57 51.28 -17.92
C CYS A 377 17.00 52.75 -18.06
N HIS A 378 18.31 52.98 -18.17
CA HIS A 378 18.88 54.30 -18.46
C HIS A 378 18.50 54.75 -19.88
N ALA A 379 17.34 55.41 -20.02
CA ALA A 379 16.99 56.18 -21.20
C ALA A 379 17.57 57.61 -21.08
N THR A 380 18.56 57.93 -21.89
CA THR A 380 19.19 59.25 -21.92
C THR A 380 18.28 60.30 -22.60
N SER A 381 17.98 61.38 -21.87
CA SER A 381 17.74 62.74 -22.40
C SER A 381 16.74 62.94 -23.56
N ALA A 382 15.56 63.51 -23.26
CA ALA A 382 15.29 64.94 -23.58
C ALA A 382 13.89 65.44 -23.16
N VAL A 383 13.87 66.46 -22.30
CA VAL A 383 13.04 67.70 -22.39
C VAL A 383 11.51 67.60 -22.56
N ALA A 384 10.84 67.72 -21.40
CA ALA A 384 9.73 68.64 -21.08
C ALA A 384 8.28 68.40 -21.63
N PRO A 385 7.24 68.93 -20.93
CA PRO A 385 5.89 68.33 -20.93
C PRO A 385 4.75 69.21 -21.46
N CYS A 386 3.63 68.57 -21.83
CA CYS A 386 2.31 69.23 -21.95
C CYS A 386 1.17 68.35 -21.41
N HIS A 387 0.54 68.80 -20.32
CA HIS A 387 -0.84 68.52 -19.94
C HIS A 387 -1.73 69.69 -20.47
N PRO A 388 -3.09 69.67 -20.34
CA PRO A 388 -4.06 68.58 -20.21
C PRO A 388 -5.22 68.72 -21.25
N GLY A 389 -6.25 67.87 -21.21
CA GLY A 389 -7.59 68.27 -21.70
C GLY A 389 -8.47 67.15 -22.28
N PRO A 390 -9.80 67.14 -22.02
CA PRO A 390 -10.69 66.02 -22.38
C PRO A 390 -11.50 66.24 -23.66
N GLY A 391 -12.00 65.14 -24.26
CA GLY A 391 -12.92 65.21 -25.40
C GLY A 391 -13.69 63.90 -25.64
N PHE A 392 -15.00 63.92 -25.39
CA PHE A 392 -15.94 62.89 -25.86
C PHE A 392 -16.03 62.91 -27.40
N CYS A 393 -16.24 61.74 -28.04
CA CYS A 393 -17.14 61.63 -29.19
C CYS A 393 -17.44 60.18 -29.63
N GLY A 394 -18.67 59.73 -29.34
CA GLY A 394 -19.59 59.12 -30.33
C GLY A 394 -19.34 57.69 -30.87
N PRO A 395 -20.40 56.96 -31.33
CA PRO A 395 -20.33 55.51 -31.52
C PRO A 395 -20.67 54.97 -32.93
N CYS A 396 -20.39 53.66 -33.11
CA CYS A 396 -21.07 52.72 -34.04
C CYS A 396 -20.85 52.89 -35.57
N PRO A 397 -21.24 51.90 -36.41
CA PRO A 397 -21.56 50.48 -36.15
C PRO A 397 -20.95 49.46 -37.16
N ARG A 398 -21.15 48.15 -36.91
CA ARG A 398 -21.40 47.01 -37.86
C ARG A 398 -20.71 47.05 -39.26
N ALA A 399 -20.10 45.97 -39.78
CA ALA A 399 -20.77 44.69 -40.10
C ALA A 399 -19.83 43.70 -40.85
N LEU A 400 -20.23 42.41 -40.87
CA LEU A 400 -20.04 41.40 -41.94
C LEU A 400 -18.64 40.80 -42.27
N CYS A 401 -18.53 39.49 -42.00
CA CYS A 401 -17.75 38.44 -42.70
C CYS A 401 -18.19 38.32 -44.21
N PRO A 402 -17.58 37.49 -45.11
CA PRO A 402 -16.91 36.19 -44.86
C PRO A 402 -15.80 35.71 -45.85
N ALA A 403 -15.54 34.39 -45.83
CA ALA A 403 -14.93 33.51 -46.85
C ALA A 403 -13.38 33.45 -46.91
N GLU A 404 -12.78 32.27 -46.66
CA GLU A 404 -12.22 31.31 -47.66
C GLU A 404 -10.78 31.70 -48.13
N THR A 405 -9.79 30.83 -48.36
CA THR A 405 -9.76 29.36 -48.57
C THR A 405 -8.38 28.77 -48.19
N ALA A 406 -8.26 27.44 -48.24
CA ALA A 406 -7.07 26.60 -48.00
C ALA A 406 -5.75 26.99 -48.69
N GLY A 407 -4.61 26.47 -48.17
CA GLY A 407 -3.39 26.29 -48.99
C GLY A 407 -2.04 26.12 -48.27
N CYS A 408 -1.62 24.87 -48.09
CA CYS A 408 -0.23 24.36 -48.10
C CYS A 408 0.94 25.13 -47.44
N ALA A 409 1.45 24.52 -46.36
CA ALA A 409 2.87 24.17 -46.15
C ALA A 409 4.00 25.21 -46.33
N TYR A 410 4.63 25.57 -45.21
CA TYR A 410 6.10 25.64 -45.16
C TYR A 410 6.61 25.31 -43.75
N ILE A 411 7.48 24.31 -43.64
CA ILE A 411 8.34 24.08 -42.47
C ILE A 411 9.74 24.54 -42.88
N PRO A 412 10.29 25.60 -42.28
CA PRO A 412 11.72 25.84 -42.25
C PRO A 412 12.30 25.30 -40.94
N ASP A 413 13.32 24.48 -41.11
CA ASP A 413 14.22 24.00 -40.06
C ASP A 413 14.89 25.18 -39.33
N LEU A 414 15.00 25.10 -38.01
CA LEU A 414 15.75 26.05 -37.19
C LEU A 414 16.31 25.32 -35.96
N GLY A 415 17.53 24.82 -36.12
CA GLY A 415 18.33 24.32 -35.01
C GLY A 415 18.75 25.42 -34.03
N ASP A 416 19.40 24.99 -32.95
CA ASP A 416 20.09 25.81 -31.95
C ASP A 416 19.24 26.78 -31.12
N PHE A 417 18.45 26.21 -30.20
CA PHE A 417 18.11 26.86 -28.92
C PHE A 417 18.25 25.91 -27.71
N VAL A 418 19.33 25.12 -27.66
CA VAL A 418 19.73 24.35 -26.46
C VAL A 418 20.69 25.18 -25.60
N SER A 419 20.18 26.24 -24.99
CA SER A 419 20.77 26.90 -23.82
C SER A 419 19.85 28.02 -23.32
N CYS A 420 19.39 27.89 -22.06
CA CYS A 420 18.62 28.85 -21.22
C CYS A 420 17.24 28.37 -20.74
N LEU A 421 17.21 27.21 -20.07
CA LEU A 421 16.27 27.00 -18.96
C LEU A 421 17.09 26.89 -17.67
N SER A 422 16.84 27.82 -16.74
CA SER A 422 17.54 27.92 -15.46
C SER A 422 17.15 26.77 -14.53
N PRO A 423 18.07 26.20 -13.72
CA PRO A 423 17.78 25.09 -12.81
C PRO A 423 16.91 25.47 -11.59
N ALA A 424 16.08 26.51 -11.68
CA ALA A 424 15.31 27.09 -10.58
C ALA A 424 13.91 26.47 -10.38
N LEU A 425 13.46 25.55 -11.27
CA LEU A 425 12.12 24.93 -11.21
C LEU A 425 12.14 23.42 -10.85
N LEU A 426 13.30 22.85 -10.53
CA LEU A 426 13.45 21.47 -10.03
C LEU A 426 13.92 21.40 -8.57
N GLY A 427 13.98 22.54 -7.88
CA GLY A 427 14.66 22.66 -6.57
C GLY A 427 13.80 22.52 -5.32
N VAL A 428 12.46 22.54 -5.41
CA VAL A 428 11.57 22.66 -4.22
C VAL A 428 10.63 21.46 -4.02
N GLY A 429 10.35 20.68 -5.07
CA GLY A 429 9.42 19.53 -5.00
C GLY A 429 10.01 18.21 -4.48
N ALA A 430 11.34 18.12 -4.29
CA ALA A 430 12.03 16.84 -4.08
C ALA A 430 12.55 16.59 -2.64
N GLN A 431 12.43 17.57 -1.74
CA GLN A 431 13.16 17.55 -0.45
C GLN A 431 12.35 17.10 0.78
N CYS A 432 11.04 16.88 0.64
CA CYS A 432 10.22 16.18 1.66
C CYS A 432 10.00 14.68 1.35
N ALA A 433 10.45 14.19 0.19
CA ALA A 433 10.01 12.92 -0.42
C ALA A 433 10.65 11.63 0.16
N LEU A 434 11.17 11.64 1.39
CA LEU A 434 11.93 10.53 1.99
C LEU A 434 11.38 9.98 3.32
N LEU A 435 10.17 10.38 3.70
CA LEU A 435 9.48 9.92 4.92
C LEU A 435 7.96 9.70 4.74
N VAL A 436 7.45 9.76 3.49
CA VAL A 436 6.02 9.99 3.20
C VAL A 436 5.51 9.17 2.01
N LEU A 437 5.83 7.86 1.96
CA LEU A 437 5.33 6.94 0.93
C LEU A 437 4.94 5.61 1.61
N SER A 438 3.83 5.01 1.18
CA SER A 438 3.06 3.94 1.88
C SER A 438 2.46 4.35 3.23
N THR A 439 1.24 4.87 3.19
CA THR A 439 0.36 4.92 4.38
C THR A 439 -0.93 4.11 4.18
N TRP A 440 -1.29 3.77 2.95
CA TRP A 440 -2.30 2.76 2.57
C TRP A 440 -1.69 1.80 1.56
N ASP A 441 -1.81 0.49 1.77
CA ASP A 441 -1.24 -0.52 0.85
C ASP A 441 -2.08 -0.76 -0.42
N PHE A 442 -3.16 0.00 -0.56
CA PHE A 442 -3.90 0.18 -1.81
C PHE A 442 -3.14 1.04 -2.83
N TYR A 443 -2.08 1.78 -2.42
CA TYR A 443 -1.41 2.76 -3.28
C TYR A 443 0.13 2.71 -3.19
N HIS A 444 0.76 2.12 -4.22
CA HIS A 444 1.84 2.77 -4.98
C HIS A 444 2.06 2.05 -6.32
N LEU A 445 2.51 2.81 -7.33
CA LEU A 445 2.72 2.40 -8.72
C LEU A 445 1.44 2.01 -9.50
N CYS A 446 0.80 3.02 -10.08
CA CYS A 446 0.02 2.83 -11.31
C CYS A 446 0.92 2.17 -12.36
N PRO A 447 0.62 0.96 -12.86
CA PRO A 447 1.39 0.36 -13.94
C PRO A 447 1.20 1.21 -15.19
N LEU A 448 2.29 1.67 -15.79
CA LEU A 448 2.28 2.38 -17.06
C LEU A 448 1.64 1.48 -18.13
N GLN A 449 0.35 1.70 -18.41
CA GLN A 449 -0.34 1.11 -19.54
C GLN A 449 0.23 1.69 -20.84
N THR A 450 1.29 1.07 -21.35
CA THR A 450 1.84 1.37 -22.67
C THR A 450 1.02 0.67 -23.75
N ASP A 451 -0.27 1.02 -23.85
CA ASP A 451 -1.11 0.67 -25.00
C ASP A 451 -0.79 1.59 -26.19
N THR A 452 0.38 1.35 -26.79
CA THR A 452 0.73 1.84 -28.12
C THR A 452 1.11 0.65 -28.99
N PRO A 453 0.27 0.26 -29.98
CA PRO A 453 0.64 -0.79 -30.92
C PRO A 453 1.79 -0.32 -31.83
N VAL A 454 2.68 -1.26 -32.16
CA VAL A 454 3.74 -1.12 -33.17
C VAL A 454 3.26 -1.73 -34.48
#